data_AF-A0A447S2Y1-F1
#
_entry.id   AF-A0A447S2Y1-F1
#
_cell.length_a   1.000
_cell.length_b   1.000
_cell.length_c   1.000
_cell.angle_alpha   90.00
_cell.angle_beta   90.00
_cell.angle_gamma   90.00
#
_symmetry.space_group_name_H-M   'P 1'
#
loop_
_entity.id
_entity.type
_entity.pdbx_description
1 polymer ?
#
loop_
_entity_poly.entity_id
_entity_poly.type
_entity_poly.pdbx_seq_one_letter_code
_entity_poly.pdbx_strand_id
1 'polypeptide(L)' 'MISACTYYDKNGHPVLRDDEDPVIGMALEKVKKCPNVVALAGGTDKVAAIKGALTGGYIDVLITDYPTARMLVSD' A
#
# COMPACT_ATOMS: atom_id res chain seq x y z
N MET A 1 -3.59 -7.47 5.44
CA MET A 1 -4.60 -7.80 4.40
C MET A 1 -5.19 -6.48 3.96
N ILE A 2 -4.67 -5.90 2.88
CA ILE A 2 -5.34 -4.81 2.16
C ILE A 2 -5.96 -5.52 0.96
N SER A 3 -7.29 -5.55 0.91
CA SER A 3 -8.04 -6.20 -0.17
C SER A 3 -8.09 -5.26 -1.37
N ALA A 4 -6.96 -5.07 -2.02
CA ALA A 4 -6.85 -4.45 -3.34
C ALA A 4 -5.61 -5.08 -3.97
N CYS A 5 -5.79 -6.11 -4.80
CA CYS A 5 -4.69 -6.89 -5.37
C CYS A 5 -3.92 -6.14 -6.46
N THR A 6 -3.82 -4.80 -6.39
CA THR A 6 -3.14 -4.00 -7.41
C THR A 6 -1.65 -3.87 -7.06
N TYR A 7 -0.81 -3.98 -8.07
CA TYR A 7 0.64 -3.89 -7.94
C TYR A 7 1.11 -2.45 -8.14
N TYR A 8 1.97 -1.96 -7.24
CA TYR A 8 2.62 -0.66 -7.35
C TYR A 8 4.13 -0.79 -7.12
N ASP A 9 4.90 0.14 -7.70
CA ASP A 9 6.35 0.20 -7.55
C ASP A 9 6.75 0.79 -6.18
N LYS A 10 8.05 0.88 -5.91
CA LYS A 10 8.60 1.47 -4.68
C LYS A 10 8.22 2.94 -4.46
N ASN A 11 7.84 3.65 -5.52
CA ASN A 11 7.41 5.05 -5.48
C ASN A 11 5.88 5.16 -5.32
N GLY A 12 5.17 4.03 -5.29
CA GLY A 12 3.72 3.99 -5.24
C GLY A 12 3.05 4.21 -6.60
N HIS A 13 3.74 4.08 -7.73
CA HIS A 13 3.09 4.14 -9.05
C HIS A 13 2.52 2.77 -9.43
N PRO A 14 1.28 2.70 -9.95
CA PRO A 14 0.72 1.44 -10.45
C PRO A 14 1.60 0.86 -11.57
N VAL A 15 1.91 -0.44 -11.47
CA VAL A 15 2.74 -1.16 -12.45
C VAL A 15 1.89 -1.62 -13.64
N LEU A 16 0.64 -1.99 -13.37
CA LEU A 16 -0.32 -2.42 -14.39
C LEU A 16 -1.24 -1.26 -14.75
N ARG A 17 -1.59 -1.18 -16.03
CA ARG A 17 -2.67 -0.31 -16.50
C ARG A 17 -4.03 -0.98 -16.25
N ASP A 18 -5.09 -0.18 -16.14
CA ASP A 18 -6.44 -0.66 -15.84
C ASP A 18 -6.95 -1.73 -16.84
N ASP A 19 -6.43 -1.75 -18.07
CA ASP A 19 -6.75 -2.72 -19.12
C ASP A 19 -5.93 -4.03 -19.03
N GLU A 20 -4.87 -4.04 -18.23
CA GLU A 20 -3.96 -5.18 -18.04
C GLU A 20 -4.09 -5.81 -16.65
N ASP A 21 -4.84 -5.20 -15.72
CA ASP A 21 -5.02 -5.70 -14.35
C ASP A 21 -6.08 -6.81 -14.31
N PRO A 22 -5.72 -8.10 -14.10
CA PRO A 22 -6.68 -9.20 -14.04
C PRO A 22 -7.51 -9.20 -12.74
N VAL A 23 -7.28 -8.21 -11.87
CA VAL A 23 -7.85 -8.15 -10.53
C VAL A 23 -9.25 -7.54 -10.55
N ILE A 24 -10.23 -8.33 -10.15
CA ILE A 24 -11.57 -7.84 -9.81
C ILE A 24 -11.50 -7.22 -8.40
N GLY A 25 -10.96 -6.01 -8.32
CA GLY A 25 -10.73 -5.28 -7.08
C GLY A 25 -11.01 -3.78 -7.22
N MET A 26 -10.82 -3.05 -6.13
CA MET A 26 -10.97 -1.60 -6.14
C MET A 26 -9.70 -0.97 -6.73
N ALA A 27 -9.84 -0.26 -7.85
CA ALA A 27 -8.74 0.48 -8.48
C ALA A 27 -8.06 1.42 -7.46
N LEU A 28 -6.73 1.53 -7.54
CA LEU A 28 -5.92 2.37 -6.63
C LEU A 28 -6.39 3.83 -6.57
N GLU A 29 -6.84 4.38 -7.69
CA GLU A 29 -7.42 5.73 -7.76
C GLU A 29 -8.71 5.88 -6.96
N LYS A 30 -9.50 4.81 -6.86
CA LYS A 30 -10.69 4.82 -5.99
C LYS A 30 -10.29 4.73 -4.53
N VAL A 31 -9.26 3.94 -4.20
CA VAL A 31 -8.72 3.86 -2.83
C VAL A 31 -8.24 5.24 -2.36
N LYS A 32 -7.52 5.98 -3.21
CA LYS A 32 -7.13 7.38 -2.95
C LYS A 32 -8.28 8.34 -2.70
N LYS A 33 -9.45 8.09 -3.30
CA LYS A 33 -10.64 8.94 -3.12
C LYS A 33 -11.43 8.60 -1.86
N CYS A 34 -11.11 7.49 -1.19
CA CYS A 34 -11.73 7.18 0.08
C CYS A 34 -11.30 8.20 1.13
N PRO A 35 -12.24 8.70 1.95
CA PRO A 35 -11.92 9.73 2.94
C PRO A 35 -11.04 9.23 4.09
N ASN A 36 -11.02 7.90 4.33
CA ASN A 36 -10.20 7.27 5.36
C ASN A 36 -9.85 5.85 4.91
N VAL A 37 -8.56 5.60 4.65
CA VAL A 37 -8.00 4.29 4.33
C VAL A 37 -7.14 3.79 5.48
N VAL A 38 -7.60 2.73 6.14
CA VAL A 38 -6.86 2.06 7.22
C VAL A 38 -6.22 0.79 6.69
N ALA A 39 -4.91 0.68 6.82
CA ALA A 39 -4.13 -0.49 6.45
C ALA A 39 -3.62 -1.24 7.68
N LEU A 40 -3.72 -2.56 7.63
CA LEU A 40 -3.07 -3.46 8.60
C LEU A 40 -2.01 -4.29 7.87
N ALA A 41 -0.75 -4.01 8.18
CA ALA A 41 0.40 -4.69 7.60
C ALA A 41 1.57 -4.74 8.60
N GLY A 42 2.26 -5.88 8.65
CA GLY A 42 3.42 -6.11 9.51
C GLY A 42 4.29 -7.21 8.91
N GLY A 43 5.57 -7.19 9.26
CA GLY A 43 6.62 -8.04 8.71
C GLY A 43 7.76 -7.23 8.11
N THR A 44 8.99 -7.54 8.49
CA THR A 44 10.22 -6.90 7.99
C THR A 44 10.44 -7.16 6.49
N ASP A 45 9.90 -8.27 5.98
CA ASP A 45 9.85 -8.64 4.57
C ASP A 45 8.96 -7.71 3.72
N LYS A 46 8.02 -7.01 4.34
CA LYS A 46 7.01 -6.16 3.65
C LYS A 46 7.28 -4.67 3.77
N VAL A 47 8.37 -4.27 4.44
CA VAL A 47 8.71 -2.85 4.67
C VAL A 47 8.74 -2.06 3.36
N ALA A 48 9.35 -2.60 2.30
CA ALA A 48 9.42 -1.94 1.00
C ALA A 48 8.03 -1.71 0.37
N ALA A 49 7.13 -2.69 0.47
CA ALA A 49 5.77 -2.57 -0.05
C ALA A 49 4.95 -1.55 0.77
N ILE A 50 5.04 -1.61 2.11
CA ILE A 50 4.35 -0.67 3.00
C ILE A 50 4.84 0.77 2.72
N LYS A 51 6.15 0.96 2.54
CA LYS A 51 6.73 2.26 2.19
C LYS A 51 6.25 2.77 0.84
N GLY A 52 6.15 1.89 -0.17
CA GLY A 52 5.56 2.24 -1.47
C GLY A 52 4.10 2.67 -1.35
N ALA A 53 3.30 2.00 -0.50
CA ALA A 53 1.91 2.36 -0.29
C ALA A 53 1.73 3.72 0.41
N LEU A 54 2.57 3.99 1.41
CA LEU A 54 2.62 5.26 2.13
C LEU A 54 3.07 6.40 1.19
N THR A 55 4.14 6.19 0.43
CA THR A 55 4.67 7.17 -0.53
C THR A 55 3.67 7.45 -1.65
N GLY A 56 2.97 6.42 -2.11
CA GLY A 56 1.91 6.53 -3.10
C GLY A 56 0.65 7.24 -2.61
N GLY A 57 0.53 7.52 -1.31
CA GLY A 57 -0.64 8.19 -0.72
C GLY A 57 -1.91 7.34 -0.75
N TYR A 58 -1.78 6.02 -0.66
CA TYR A 58 -2.93 5.09 -0.66
C TYR A 58 -3.46 4.77 0.73
N ILE A 59 -2.72 5.12 1.78
CA ILE A 59 -3.01 4.76 3.18
C ILE A 59 -2.96 6.03 4.02
N ASP A 60 -4.04 6.30 4.75
CA ASP A 60 -4.10 7.40 5.72
C ASP A 60 -3.65 6.96 7.11
N VAL A 61 -4.02 5.74 7.50
CA VAL A 61 -3.70 5.17 8.82
C VAL A 61 -3.08 3.79 8.65
N LEU A 62 -1.86 3.61 9.15
CA LEU A 62 -1.18 2.32 9.17
C LEU A 62 -1.15 1.74 10.58
N ILE A 63 -1.65 0.52 10.72
CA ILE A 63 -1.48 -0.32 11.90
C ILE A 63 -0.40 -1.36 11.56
N THR A 64 0.69 -1.36 12.33
CA THR A 64 1.84 -2.24 12.11
C THR A 64 2.47 -2.68 13.43
N ASP A 65 3.36 -3.68 13.37
CA ASP A 65 4.11 -4.17 14.52
C ASP A 65 5.36 -3.31 14.81
N TYR A 66 5.89 -3.44 16.03
CA TYR A 66 7.06 -2.67 16.48
C TYR A 66 8.31 -2.80 15.58
N PRO A 67 8.79 -4.01 15.21
CA PRO A 67 9.97 -4.12 14.36
C PRO A 67 9.76 -3.52 12.96
N THR A 68 8.57 -3.67 12.38
CA THR A 68 8.22 -3.06 11.09
C THR A 68 8.13 -1.54 11.21
N ALA A 69 7.49 -1.02 12.27
CA ALA A 69 7.44 0.41 12.56
C ALA A 69 8.84 1.00 12.69
N ARG A 70 9.73 0.35 13.45
CA ARG A 70 11.15 0.72 13.59
C ARG A 70 11.80 0.85 12.22
N MET A 71 11.67 -0.15 11.35
CA MET A 71 12.30 -0.11 10.03
C MET A 71 11.72 0.96 9.11
N LEU A 72 10.40 1.24 9.22
CA LEU A 72 9.74 2.28 8.44
C LEU A 72 10.15 3.70 8.85
N VAL A 73 10.49 3.91 10.12
CA VAL A 73 10.96 5.23 10.62
C VAL A 73 12.48 5.36 10.66
N SER A 74 13.22 4.25 10.48
CA SER A 74 14.70 4.24 10.53
C SER A 74 15.33 4.56 9.17
N ASP A 75 14.69 5.44 8.40
CA ASP A 75 15.25 6.08 7.20
C ASP A 75 15.94 7.40 7.56
#